data_AF-A0A915KZY4-F1
#
_entry.id   AF-A0A915KZY4-F1
#
_cell.length_a   1.000
_cell.length_b   1.000
_cell.length_c   1.000
_cell.angle_alpha   90.00
_cell.angle_beta   90.00
_cell.angle_gamma   90.00
#
_symmetry.space_group_name_H-M   'P 1'
#
loop_
_entity.id
_entity.type
_entity.pdbx_description
1 polymer ?
#
loop_
_entity_poly.entity_id
_entity_poly.type
_entity_poly.pdbx_seq_one_letter_code
_entity_poly.pdbx_strand_id
1 'polypeptide(L)'
;MAKKSKVVPKMQIRRVMEKLIEQEIFVPAKNDWTIMNEKLPILNLFEFKFLTLQLDRFSVVNFLKKWENCPEETRQWLKREF
;
A
#
# COMPACT_ATOMS: atom_id res chain seq x y z
N MET A 1 27.51 15.56 2.76
CA MET A 1 26.25 16.23 3.15
C MET A 1 25.16 15.17 3.26
N ALA A 2 24.78 14.77 4.48
CA ALA A 2 23.69 13.82 4.68
C ALA A 2 22.38 14.49 4.31
N LYS A 3 21.73 14.02 3.23
CA LYS A 3 20.41 14.49 2.82
C LYS A 3 19.44 14.17 3.97
N LYS A 4 18.81 15.20 4.54
CA LYS A 4 17.75 15.04 5.54
C LYS A 4 16.66 14.15 4.94
N SER A 5 16.42 12.99 5.52
CA SER A 5 15.34 12.09 5.10
C SER A 5 14.02 12.85 5.21
N LYS A 6 13.31 13.01 4.09
CA LYS A 6 12.05 13.73 4.02
C LYS A 6 10.98 12.82 4.62
N VAL A 7 10.72 12.99 5.92
CA VAL A 7 9.64 12.24 6.60
C VAL A 7 8.32 12.54 5.90
N VAL A 8 7.69 11.52 5.32
CA VAL A 8 6.40 11.64 4.66
C VAL A 8 5.32 11.72 5.75
N PRO A 9 4.45 12.75 5.76
CA PRO A 9 3.40 12.86 6.76
C PRO A 9 2.45 11.65 6.73
N LYS A 10 2.10 11.12 7.92
CA LYS A 10 1.16 9.99 8.08
C LYS A 10 -0.14 10.18 7.29
N MET A 11 -0.63 11.42 7.21
CA MET A 11 -1.85 11.76 6.48
C MET A 11 -1.72 11.57 4.95
N GLN A 12 -0.53 11.77 4.38
CA GLN A 12 -0.28 11.51 2.96
C GLN A 12 -0.25 10.01 2.68
N ILE A 13 0.38 9.23 3.57
CA ILE A 13 0.42 7.76 3.47
C ILE A 13 -1.01 7.19 3.53
N ARG A 14 -1.84 7.69 4.44
CA ARG A 14 -3.26 7.30 4.55
C ARG A 14 -4.01 7.51 3.25
N ARG A 15 -3.90 8.69 2.63
CA ARG A 15 -4.57 9.01 1.35
C ARG A 15 -4.09 8.10 0.20
N VAL A 16 -2.81 7.74 0.19
CA VAL A 16 -2.28 6.79 -0.81
C VAL A 16 -2.92 5.42 -0.61
N MET A 17 -2.97 4.93 0.63
CA MET A 17 -3.61 3.65 0.92
C MET A 17 -5.10 3.64 0.60
N GLU A 18 -5.83 4.74 0.87
CA GLU A 18 -7.26 4.89 0.51
C GLU A 18 -7.45 4.68 -1.00
N LYS A 19 -6.62 5.33 -1.82
CA LYS A 19 -6.64 5.16 -3.28
C LYS A 19 -6.31 3.74 -3.74
N LEU A 20 -5.38 3.06 -3.06
CA LEU A 20 -5.05 1.67 -3.40
C LEU A 20 -6.19 0.70 -3.06
N ILE A 21 -7.00 1.01 -2.05
CA ILE A 21 -8.22 0.27 -1.73
C ILE A 21 -9.32 0.57 -2.75
N GLU A 22 -9.50 1.85 -3.12
CA GLU A 22 -10.46 2.26 -4.17
C GLU A 22 -10.15 1.60 -5.53
N GLN A 23 -8.88 1.36 -5.83
CA GLN A 23 -8.42 0.66 -7.04
C GLN A 23 -8.42 -0.87 -6.90
N GLU A 24 -8.95 -1.41 -5.79
CA GLU A 24 -9.02 -2.85 -5.51
C GLU A 24 -7.64 -3.55 -5.47
N ILE A 25 -6.54 -2.79 -5.34
CA ILE A 25 -5.18 -3.34 -5.18
C ILE A 25 -5.06 -3.98 -3.79
N PHE A 26 -5.65 -3.35 -2.78
CA PHE A 26 -5.87 -3.93 -1.46
C PHE A 26 -7.36 -4.13 -1.23
N VAL A 27 -7.75 -5.36 -0.89
CA VAL A 27 -9.13 -5.67 -0.52
C VAL A 27 -9.18 -6.11 0.94
N PRO A 28 -10.29 -5.87 1.65
CA PRO A 28 -10.49 -6.46 2.97
C PRO A 28 -10.40 -7.99 2.88
N ALA A 29 -9.63 -8.61 3.78
CA ALA A 29 -9.62 -10.06 3.90
C ALA A 29 -11.05 -10.52 4.23
N LYS A 30 -11.59 -11.47 3.45
CA LYS A 30 -13.01 -11.87 3.45
C LYS A 30 -13.55 -12.45 4.77
N ASN A 31 -12.77 -12.46 5.86
CA ASN A 31 -13.16 -13.07 7.14
C ASN A 31 -13.63 -12.09 8.22
N ASP A 32 -13.71 -10.78 7.97
CA ASP A 32 -14.46 -9.88 8.86
C ASP A 32 -15.93 -9.83 8.43
N TRP A 33 -16.68 -10.86 8.83
CA TRP A 33 -18.15 -10.96 8.68
C TRP A 33 -18.89 -9.75 9.28
N THR A 34 -18.22 -8.96 10.11
CA THR A 34 -18.69 -7.72 10.72
C THR A 34 -18.90 -6.55 9.73
N ILE A 35 -18.40 -6.66 8.50
CA ILE A 35 -18.44 -5.56 7.50
C ILE A 35 -19.68 -5.63 6.58
N MET A 36 -20.46 -6.73 6.64
CA MET A 36 -21.63 -6.89 5.75
C MET A 36 -22.88 -6.11 6.19
N ASN A 37 -22.90 -5.45 7.36
CA ASN A 37 -24.15 -4.89 7.90
C ASN A 37 -24.17 -3.41 8.28
N GLU A 38 -23.12 -2.62 8.05
CA GLU A 38 -23.22 -1.17 8.25
C GLU A 38 -22.53 -0.41 7.13
N LYS A 39 -23.20 0.64 6.64
CA LYS A 39 -22.62 1.69 5.80
C LYS A 39 -21.54 2.42 6.60
N LEU A 40 -20.40 1.77 6.80
CA LEU A 40 -19.28 2.34 7.51
C LEU A 40 -18.57 3.33 6.58
N PRO A 41 -18.38 4.59 7.01
CA PRO A 41 -17.56 5.53 6.26
C PRO A 41 -16.15 4.94 6.09
N ILE A 42 -15.59 5.08 4.89
CA ILE A 42 -14.25 4.61 4.48
C ILE A 42 -13.17 4.98 5.54
N LEU A 43 -13.40 6.08 6.27
CA LEU A 43 -12.55 6.60 7.34
C LEU A 43 -12.33 5.64 8.54
N ASN A 44 -13.21 4.68 8.82
CA ASN A 44 -13.01 3.71 9.92
C ASN A 44 -12.33 2.38 9.49
N LEU A 45 -11.97 2.24 8.21
CA LEU A 45 -11.38 1.00 7.68
C LEU A 45 -9.88 0.86 8.00
N PHE A 46 -9.20 1.96 8.33
CA PHE A 46 -7.74 2.04 8.39
C PHE A 46 -7.11 1.50 9.67
N GLU A 47 -7.84 1.51 10.79
CA GLU A 47 -7.23 1.19 12.08
C GLU A 47 -7.32 -0.29 12.46
N PHE A 48 -8.19 -1.08 11.83
CA PHE A 48 -8.44 -2.47 12.29
C PHE A 48 -8.75 -3.50 11.20
N LYS A 49 -8.53 -3.24 9.90
CA LYS A 49 -8.83 -4.23 8.85
C LYS A 49 -7.57 -4.93 8.32
N PHE A 50 -7.59 -6.25 8.36
CA PHE A 50 -6.63 -7.07 7.62
C PHE A 50 -6.88 -6.87 6.12
N LEU A 51 -5.92 -6.26 5.41
CA LEU A 51 -5.97 -6.07 3.97
C LEU A 51 -5.18 -7.19 3.27
N THR A 52 -5.74 -7.71 2.19
CA THR A 52 -5.07 -8.65 1.29
C THR A 52 -4.63 -7.92 0.04
N LEU A 53 -3.33 -7.94 -0.25
CA LEU A 53 -2.78 -7.48 -1.52
C LEU A 53 -3.28 -8.40 -2.64
N GLN A 54 -3.91 -7.84 -3.67
CA GLN A 54 -4.40 -8.59 -4.84
C GLN A 54 -3.35 -8.76 -5.94
N LEU A 55 -2.25 -8.00 -5.86
CA LEU A 55 -1.16 -8.10 -6.82
C LEU A 55 -0.21 -9.22 -6.44
N ASP A 56 0.13 -10.04 -7.44
CA ASP A 56 1.17 -11.04 -7.31
C ASP A 56 2.55 -10.38 -7.11
N ARG A 57 3.39 -11.04 -6.29
CA ARG A 57 4.74 -10.59 -5.94
C ARG A 57 5.61 -10.35 -7.19
N PHE A 58 5.53 -11.19 -8.22
CA PHE A 58 6.29 -11.02 -9.46
C PHE A 58 5.80 -9.81 -10.27
N SER A 59 4.49 -9.57 -10.32
CA SER A 59 3.91 -8.41 -11.00
C SER A 59 4.40 -7.10 -10.38
N VAL A 60 4.43 -7.02 -9.05
CA VAL A 60 4.92 -5.83 -8.32
C VAL A 60 6.41 -5.59 -8.61
N VAL A 61 7.25 -6.62 -8.53
CA VAL A 61 8.69 -6.50 -8.79
C VAL A 61 8.96 -6.11 -10.24
N ASN A 62 8.28 -6.75 -11.19
CA ASN A 62 8.46 -6.45 -12.62
C ASN A 62 8.04 -5.02 -12.96
N PHE A 63 6.96 -4.52 -12.36
CA PHE A 63 6.55 -3.14 -12.48
C PHE A 63 7.64 -2.19 -11.93
N LEU A 64 8.12 -2.43 -10.71
CA LEU A 64 9.12 -1.58 -10.08
C LEU A 64 10.48 -1.59 -10.80
N LYS A 65 10.84 -2.71 -11.45
CA LYS A 65 12.03 -2.80 -12.32
C LYS A 65 11.89 -1.98 -13.60
N LYS A 66 10.69 -1.93 -14.19
CA LYS A 66 10.40 -1.18 -15.43
C LYS A 66 10.06 0.29 -15.18
N TRP A 67 9.83 0.69 -13.92
CA TRP A 67 9.48 2.05 -13.58
C TRP A 67 10.70 2.98 -13.67
N GLU A 68 10.70 3.80 -14.73
CA GLU A 68 11.81 4.68 -15.12
C GLU A 68 12.27 5.60 -13.96
N ASN A 69 11.31 6.13 -13.20
CA ASN A 69 11.54 7.06 -12.10
C ASN A 69 11.55 6.40 -10.70
N CYS A 70 11.71 5.08 -10.62
CA CYS A 70 11.76 4.36 -9.35
C CYS A 70 12.96 4.85 -8.49
N PRO A 71 12.74 5.33 -7.25
CA PRO A 71 13.82 5.82 -6.40
C PRO A 71 14.90 4.78 -6.15
N GLU A 72 16.16 5.21 -6.14
CA GLU A 72 17.29 4.29 -5.96
C GLU A 72 17.24 3.53 -4.63
N GLU A 73 16.78 4.17 -3.55
CA GLU A 73 16.54 3.51 -2.25
C GLU A 73 15.51 2.38 -2.36
N THR A 74 14.43 2.58 -3.13
CA THR A 74 13.41 1.56 -3.39
C THR A 74 13.98 0.41 -4.23
N ARG A 75 14.82 0.71 -5.24
CA ARG A 75 15.50 -0.31 -6.03
C ARG A 75 16.47 -1.14 -5.18
N GLN A 76 17.22 -0.50 -4.29
CA GLN A 76 18.14 -1.17 -3.38
C GLN A 76 17.42 -2.04 -2.37
N TRP A 77 16.29 -1.58 -1.84
CA TRP A 77 15.43 -2.39 -0.97
C TRP A 77 14.88 -3.63 -1.69
N LEU A 78 14.38 -3.49 -2.93
CA LEU A 78 13.90 -4.61 -3.74
C LEU A 78 14.97 -5.68 -4.03
N LYS A 79 16.26 -5.30 -4.10
CA LYS A 79 17.37 -6.25 -4.29
C LYS A 79 17.78 -6.99 -3.01
N ARG A 80 17.38 -6.50 -1.84
CA ARG A 80 17.70 -7.11 -0.54
C ARG A 80 16.63 -8.11 -0.09
N GLU A 81 15.38 -7.84 -0.44
CA GLU A 81 14.22 -8.62 0.00
C GLU A 81 13.89 -9.82 -0.94
N PHE A 82 14.56 -9.91 -2.10
CA PHE A 82 14.31 -10.87 -3.18
C PHE A 82 15.62 -11.38 -3.76
#